data_AF-A0A1H1P4P1-F1
#
_entry.id   AF-A0A1H1P4P1-F1
#
_cell.length_a   1.000
_cell.length_b   1.000
_cell.length_c   1.000
_cell.angle_alpha   90.00
_cell.angle_beta   90.00
_cell.angle_gamma   90.00
#
_symmetry.space_group_name_H-M   'P 1'
#
loop_
_entity.id
_entity.type
_entity.pdbx_description
1 polymer ?
#
loop_
_entity_poly.entity_id
_entity_poly.type
_entity_poly.pdbx_seq_one_letter_code
_entity_poly.pdbx_strand_id
1 'polypeptide(L)'
;MSDEIAWIDAEDDFGSSEDISFTEYDISASPNDFNVKTLFDFIGSGVVKIPGFQRNYVWDIKRASKLIESILIGIPVPQIFLYEEAKNRFTVIDGQQRYMTIYYFMKKRFPRKEKRQELRVIFDENKGIPEHVLSDNEYFLDFNLSLPTSQPNQKNKFNGKNYSTLDEDDRISLELRTIRNIIIKQNAPNDDHSVVFEVFNRLNSGGVNLKPQEIRTSLFHSDFYDMLYRANLLKKWRGLTPSEVPDLNMKDVEILLRGFAMLIEGENYQPSMTRFLNKFSFIAKSYPKENIEYLEKLFEAFIDKAGEAGAKLFHSKTGRFNISVYESIFVAACSAAFRNKNLEILDIDAGKSEALKEDQEFINATQSETASAKNVMLRINKAKEILN
;
A
#
# COMPACT_ATOMS: atom_id res chain seq x y z
N MET A 1 -5.75 18.21 -17.22
CA MET A 1 -5.02 17.19 -17.99
C MET A 1 -3.80 16.86 -17.16
N SER A 2 -3.78 15.70 -16.53
CA SER A 2 -2.59 15.25 -15.79
C SER A 2 -1.62 14.67 -16.81
N ASP A 3 -0.46 15.29 -16.96
CA ASP A 3 0.66 14.64 -17.65
C ASP A 3 0.96 13.34 -16.89
N GLU A 4 0.68 12.18 -17.51
CA GLU A 4 1.01 10.89 -16.93
C GLU A 4 2.53 10.81 -16.74
N ILE A 5 2.96 10.56 -15.51
CA ILE A 5 4.37 10.34 -15.19
C ILE A 5 4.81 9.07 -15.94
N ALA A 6 5.63 9.23 -16.96
CA ALA A 6 6.01 8.14 -17.86
C ALA A 6 7.18 7.32 -17.29
N TRP A 7 6.85 6.23 -16.59
CA TRP A 7 7.80 5.18 -16.17
C TRP A 7 7.95 4.13 -17.28
N ILE A 8 9.18 3.65 -17.55
CA ILE A 8 9.40 2.44 -18.37
C ILE A 8 9.53 1.25 -17.43
N ASP A 9 8.52 0.39 -17.43
CA ASP A 9 8.68 -1.06 -17.31
C ASP A 9 8.29 -1.62 -18.69
N ALA A 10 9.06 -2.54 -19.26
CA ALA A 10 8.69 -3.18 -20.53
C ALA A 10 7.46 -4.10 -20.40
N GLU A 11 6.90 -4.20 -19.21
CA GLU A 11 5.65 -4.86 -18.90
C GLU A 11 4.87 -3.91 -18.00
N ASP A 12 3.85 -3.23 -18.54
CA ASP A 12 2.70 -2.85 -17.74
C ASP A 12 2.14 -4.17 -17.18
N ASP A 13 2.70 -4.61 -16.04
CA ASP A 13 2.26 -5.74 -15.22
C ASP A 13 0.91 -5.38 -14.56
N PHE A 14 -0.06 -4.95 -15.38
CA PHE A 14 -1.36 -5.58 -15.29
C PHE A 14 -1.07 -7.04 -15.61
N GLY A 15 -0.83 -7.82 -14.56
CA GLY A 15 -0.55 -9.25 -14.64
C GLY A 15 -1.17 -9.80 -15.89
N SER A 16 -0.32 -10.14 -16.86
CA SER A 16 -0.80 -10.92 -17.98
C SER A 16 -1.63 -12.03 -17.34
N SER A 17 -2.81 -12.25 -17.87
CA SER A 17 -3.76 -13.27 -17.40
C SER A 17 -3.16 -14.69 -17.36
N GLU A 18 -1.87 -14.83 -17.64
CA GLU A 18 -1.06 -16.03 -17.71
C GLU A 18 -0.23 -16.29 -16.44
N ASP A 19 -0.14 -15.34 -15.50
CA ASP A 19 0.57 -15.54 -14.23
C ASP A 19 -0.37 -15.94 -13.07
N ILE A 20 -1.47 -16.61 -13.44
CA ILE A 20 -2.19 -17.46 -12.47
C ILE A 20 -1.27 -18.64 -12.24
N SER A 21 -0.36 -18.52 -11.27
CA SER A 21 0.16 -19.72 -10.63
C SER A 21 -1.08 -20.51 -10.21
N PHE A 22 -1.25 -21.74 -10.71
CA PHE A 22 -2.25 -22.68 -10.19
C PHE A 22 -1.82 -23.12 -8.78
N THR A 23 -1.61 -22.15 -7.90
CA THR A 23 -1.48 -22.40 -6.47
C THR A 23 -2.91 -22.64 -6.01
N GLU A 24 -3.28 -23.91 -5.90
CA GLU A 24 -4.50 -24.27 -5.19
C GLU A 24 -4.33 -23.85 -3.73
N TYR A 25 -5.10 -22.85 -3.33
CA TYR A 25 -5.14 -22.41 -1.95
C TYR A 25 -6.24 -23.14 -1.21
N ASP A 26 -5.89 -23.73 -0.08
CA ASP A 26 -6.87 -24.20 0.88
C ASP A 26 -7.25 -23.03 1.79
N ILE A 27 -8.43 -22.46 1.54
CA ILE A 27 -8.97 -21.33 2.29
C ILE A 27 -10.25 -21.72 3.00
N SER A 28 -10.35 -21.35 4.27
CA SER A 28 -11.61 -21.35 5.00
C SER A 28 -12.27 -19.98 4.87
N ALA A 29 -13.51 -19.95 4.37
CA ALA A 29 -14.35 -18.77 4.43
C ALA A 29 -15.55 -19.05 5.34
N SER A 30 -15.62 -18.38 6.49
CA SER A 30 -16.69 -18.57 7.46
C SER A 30 -17.50 -17.29 7.66
N PRO A 31 -18.83 -17.34 7.61
CA PRO A 31 -19.67 -16.20 7.91
C PRO A 31 -19.67 -15.92 9.42
N ASN A 32 -19.62 -14.65 9.80
CA ASN A 32 -19.80 -14.19 11.17
C ASN A 32 -20.59 -12.87 11.19
N ASP A 33 -21.71 -12.85 11.88
CA ASP A 33 -22.62 -11.70 11.92
C ASP A 33 -22.36 -10.89 13.20
N PHE A 34 -21.26 -10.13 13.23
CA PHE A 34 -20.94 -9.23 14.34
C PHE A 34 -21.91 -8.04 14.39
N ASN A 35 -22.30 -7.64 15.60
CA ASN A 35 -23.07 -6.40 15.79
C ASN A 35 -22.19 -5.15 15.65
N VAL A 36 -22.83 -4.02 15.37
CA VAL A 36 -22.17 -2.72 15.18
C VAL A 36 -21.27 -2.35 16.36
N LYS A 37 -21.73 -2.59 17.59
CA LYS A 37 -20.93 -2.29 18.78
C LYS A 37 -19.65 -3.11 18.83
N THR A 38 -19.72 -4.40 18.55
CA THR A 38 -18.55 -5.31 18.49
C THR A 38 -17.56 -4.87 17.42
N LEU A 39 -18.05 -4.48 16.23
CA LEU A 39 -17.18 -3.96 15.17
C LEU A 39 -16.48 -2.67 15.62
N PHE A 40 -17.20 -1.75 16.27
CA PHE A 40 -16.59 -0.54 16.83
C PHE A 40 -15.51 -0.86 17.87
N ASP A 41 -15.79 -1.77 18.79
CA ASP A 41 -14.85 -2.18 19.84
C ASP A 41 -13.60 -2.88 19.27
N PHE A 42 -13.71 -3.58 18.14
CA PHE A 42 -12.57 -4.23 17.47
C PHE A 42 -11.52 -3.25 16.95
N ILE A 43 -11.94 -2.06 16.48
CA ILE A 43 -10.99 -1.01 16.08
C ILE A 43 -10.30 -0.46 17.32
N GLY A 44 -11.07 -0.09 18.36
CA GLY A 44 -10.51 0.50 19.58
C GLY A 44 -9.56 -0.42 20.35
N SER A 45 -9.74 -1.74 20.22
CA SER A 45 -8.89 -2.76 20.86
C SER A 45 -7.73 -3.28 19.99
N GLY A 46 -7.61 -2.81 18.73
CA GLY A 46 -6.62 -3.31 17.78
C GLY A 46 -6.80 -4.79 17.39
N VAL A 47 -8.00 -5.34 17.59
CA VAL A 47 -8.38 -6.68 17.12
C VAL A 47 -8.50 -6.70 15.60
N VAL A 48 -9.10 -5.65 15.04
CA VAL A 48 -9.13 -5.40 13.60
C VAL A 48 -8.10 -4.33 13.27
N LYS A 49 -7.11 -4.69 12.46
CA LYS A 49 -6.26 -3.73 11.77
C LYS A 49 -6.97 -3.27 10.51
N ILE A 50 -7.09 -1.97 10.37
CA ILE A 50 -7.46 -1.35 9.12
C ILE A 50 -6.14 -0.99 8.48
N PRO A 51 -5.76 -1.64 7.37
CA PRO A 51 -4.52 -1.30 6.72
C PRO A 51 -4.48 0.18 6.38
N GLY A 52 -3.37 0.84 6.70
CA GLY A 52 -3.17 2.26 6.40
C GLY A 52 -3.32 2.61 4.92
N PHE A 53 -3.31 1.61 4.04
CA PHE A 53 -3.26 1.79 2.59
C PHE A 53 -4.39 1.14 1.79
N GLN A 54 -5.61 1.14 2.32
CA GLN A 54 -6.78 1.23 1.43
C GLN A 54 -7.31 2.64 1.52
N ARG A 55 -7.49 3.27 0.35
CA ARG A 55 -7.93 4.66 0.11
C ARG A 55 -8.28 5.46 1.36
N ASN A 56 -7.58 6.60 1.55
CA ASN A 56 -8.09 7.77 2.29
C ASN A 56 -9.60 7.70 2.33
N TYR A 57 -10.24 7.71 3.49
CA TYR A 57 -11.69 7.57 3.56
C TYR A 57 -12.37 8.49 2.53
N VAL A 58 -12.92 7.95 1.44
CA VAL A 58 -13.28 8.75 0.25
C VAL A 58 -14.75 9.11 0.22
N TRP A 59 -15.58 8.40 0.99
CA TRP A 59 -17.01 8.66 1.03
C TRP A 59 -17.29 10.08 1.51
N ASP A 60 -18.24 10.73 0.88
CA ASP A 60 -18.80 11.99 1.36
C ASP A 60 -19.82 11.71 2.47
N ILE A 61 -20.18 12.75 3.23
CA ILE A 61 -21.11 12.59 4.35
C ILE A 61 -22.47 12.06 3.89
N LYS A 62 -22.90 12.35 2.66
CA LYS A 62 -24.16 11.87 2.10
C LYS A 62 -24.16 10.35 1.91
N ARG A 63 -23.13 9.80 1.27
CA ARG A 63 -22.98 8.35 1.07
C ARG A 63 -22.81 7.63 2.40
N ALA A 64 -22.03 8.20 3.31
CA ALA A 64 -21.86 7.69 4.66
C ALA A 64 -23.18 7.67 5.44
N SER A 65 -23.98 8.73 5.33
CA SER A 65 -25.28 8.83 6.00
C SER A 65 -26.26 7.76 5.52
N LYS A 66 -26.30 7.48 4.21
CA LYS A 66 -27.15 6.41 3.65
C LYS A 66 -26.82 5.04 4.22
N LEU A 67 -25.53 4.75 4.48
CA LEU A 67 -25.16 3.48 5.11
C LEU A 67 -25.70 3.40 6.54
N ILE A 68 -25.50 4.45 7.34
CA ILE A 68 -26.01 4.48 8.72
C ILE A 68 -27.53 4.37 8.76
N GLU A 69 -28.22 5.08 7.85
CA GLU A 69 -29.66 4.95 7.67
C GLU A 69 -30.06 3.50 7.39
N SER A 70 -29.44 2.83 6.41
CA SER A 70 -29.73 1.42 6.11
C SER A 70 -29.61 0.52 7.33
N ILE A 71 -28.58 0.71 8.16
CA ILE A 71 -28.36 -0.07 9.39
C ILE A 71 -29.48 0.21 10.41
N LEU A 72 -29.84 1.49 10.61
CA LEU A 72 -30.90 1.92 11.53
C LEU A 72 -32.25 1.30 11.16
N ILE A 73 -32.63 1.35 9.88
CA ILE A 73 -33.90 0.81 9.38
C ILE A 73 -33.87 -0.69 9.09
N GLY A 74 -32.71 -1.35 9.28
CA GLY A 74 -32.56 -2.80 9.13
C GLY A 74 -32.51 -3.29 7.69
N ILE A 75 -32.18 -2.42 6.73
CA ILE A 75 -31.86 -2.85 5.37
C ILE A 75 -30.49 -3.54 5.38
N PRO A 76 -30.36 -4.76 4.81
CA PRO A 76 -29.09 -5.44 4.69
C PRO A 76 -28.04 -4.59 3.98
N VAL A 77 -26.87 -4.45 4.59
CA VAL A 77 -25.71 -3.80 3.99
C VAL A 77 -24.76 -4.85 3.40
N PRO A 78 -23.97 -4.51 2.38
CA PRO A 78 -23.02 -5.46 1.82
C PRO A 78 -22.01 -5.94 2.88
N GLN A 79 -21.56 -7.19 2.77
CA GLN A 79 -20.72 -7.86 3.76
C GLN A 79 -19.28 -7.32 3.83
N ILE A 80 -18.68 -7.32 5.01
CA ILE A 80 -17.27 -6.96 5.23
C ILE A 80 -16.42 -8.22 5.11
N PHE A 81 -15.28 -8.15 4.42
CA PHE A 81 -14.33 -9.26 4.34
C PHE A 81 -13.17 -9.01 5.27
N LEU A 82 -12.89 -9.98 6.15
CA LEU A 82 -11.80 -9.93 7.12
C LEU A 82 -10.86 -11.10 6.86
N TYR A 83 -9.56 -10.84 6.84
CA TYR A 83 -8.53 -11.87 6.87
C TYR A 83 -8.12 -12.15 8.31
N GLU A 84 -8.10 -13.41 8.75
CA GLU A 84 -7.54 -13.79 10.04
C GLU A 84 -6.02 -14.04 9.92
N GLU A 85 -5.20 -13.04 10.31
CA GLU A 85 -3.72 -13.15 10.31
C GLU A 85 -3.23 -14.09 11.40
N ALA A 86 -3.88 -14.02 12.57
CA ALA A 86 -3.61 -14.85 13.73
C ALA A 86 -4.89 -14.95 14.55
N LYS A 87 -4.91 -15.82 15.56
CA LYS A 87 -6.08 -16.03 16.42
C LYS A 87 -6.63 -14.70 16.94
N ASN A 88 -7.86 -14.36 16.56
CA ASN A 88 -8.54 -13.10 16.90
C ASN A 88 -7.78 -11.82 16.49
N ARG A 89 -7.00 -11.88 15.40
CA ARG A 89 -6.36 -10.72 14.78
C ARG A 89 -6.77 -10.69 13.32
N PHE A 90 -7.52 -9.66 12.97
CA PHE A 90 -8.14 -9.54 11.67
C PHE A 90 -7.60 -8.34 10.90
N THR A 91 -7.52 -8.47 9.59
CA THR A 91 -7.20 -7.38 8.67
C THR A 91 -8.37 -7.21 7.70
N VAL A 92 -8.86 -5.98 7.52
CA VAL A 92 -9.96 -5.73 6.56
C VAL A 92 -9.44 -5.93 5.14
N ILE A 93 -10.10 -6.76 4.32
CA ILE A 93 -9.75 -6.98 2.90
C ILE A 93 -10.69 -6.17 1.98
N ASP A 94 -11.99 -6.15 2.33
CA ASP A 94 -13.00 -5.33 1.65
C ASP A 94 -14.01 -4.80 2.68
N GLY A 95 -14.58 -3.63 2.39
CA GLY A 95 -15.56 -2.98 3.24
C GLY A 95 -15.02 -1.92 4.18
N GLN A 96 -13.75 -1.50 4.03
CA GLN A 96 -13.15 -0.46 4.87
C GLN A 96 -14.00 0.81 4.94
N GLN A 97 -14.52 1.33 3.82
CA GLN A 97 -15.32 2.56 3.85
C GLN A 97 -16.61 2.39 4.67
N ARG A 98 -17.19 1.20 4.67
CA ARG A 98 -18.37 0.86 5.49
C ARG A 98 -17.98 0.78 6.97
N TYR A 99 -16.91 0.06 7.27
CA TYR A 99 -16.37 -0.08 8.61
C TYR A 99 -16.01 1.28 9.22
N MET A 100 -15.24 2.10 8.51
CA MET A 100 -14.84 3.43 8.97
C MET A 100 -16.03 4.38 9.14
N THR A 101 -17.07 4.28 8.29
CA THR A 101 -18.29 5.07 8.46
C THR A 101 -18.96 4.78 9.80
N ILE A 102 -19.04 3.51 10.19
CA ILE A 102 -19.60 3.10 11.49
C ILE A 102 -18.75 3.68 12.63
N TYR A 103 -17.43 3.52 12.55
CA TYR A 103 -16.49 4.06 13.53
C TYR A 103 -16.65 5.57 13.72
N TYR A 104 -16.63 6.33 12.62
CA TYR A 104 -16.79 7.78 12.63
C TYR A 104 -18.14 8.23 13.18
N PHE A 105 -19.23 7.52 12.83
CA PHE A 105 -20.55 7.86 13.30
C PHE A 105 -20.67 7.67 14.82
N MET A 106 -20.18 6.55 15.35
CA MET A 106 -20.16 6.30 16.80
C MET A 106 -19.23 7.26 17.55
N LYS A 107 -18.12 7.68 16.93
CA LYS A 107 -17.27 8.77 17.43
C LYS A 107 -17.87 10.18 17.25
N LYS A 108 -19.00 10.32 16.54
CA LYS A 108 -19.70 11.58 16.24
C LYS A 108 -18.87 12.57 15.42
N ARG A 109 -17.84 12.08 14.71
CA ARG A 109 -16.81 12.89 14.06
C ARG A 109 -16.57 12.37 12.65
N PHE A 110 -16.78 13.24 11.67
CA PHE A 110 -16.61 12.92 10.26
C PHE A 110 -15.35 13.61 9.71
N PRO A 111 -14.44 12.89 9.03
CA PRO A 111 -13.17 13.46 8.58
C PRO A 111 -13.38 14.46 7.44
N ARG A 112 -12.77 15.63 7.57
CA ARG A 112 -12.73 16.66 6.53
C ARG A 112 -11.96 16.18 5.30
N LYS A 113 -12.43 16.57 4.12
CA LYS A 113 -11.90 16.04 2.85
C LYS A 113 -10.41 16.37 2.66
N GLU A 114 -10.07 17.60 2.99
CA GLU A 114 -8.75 18.20 2.92
C GLU A 114 -7.74 17.60 3.91
N LYS A 115 -8.21 17.09 5.06
CA LYS A 115 -7.35 16.52 6.11
C LYS A 115 -7.20 15.00 6.08
N ARG A 116 -7.85 14.30 5.16
CA ARG A 116 -7.83 12.83 5.08
C ARG A 116 -6.43 12.24 4.93
N GLN A 117 -5.52 12.92 4.22
CA GLN A 117 -4.14 12.46 4.05
C GLN A 117 -3.36 12.56 5.37
N GLU A 118 -3.47 13.69 6.09
CA GLU A 118 -2.83 13.86 7.40
C GLU A 118 -3.40 12.88 8.44
N LEU A 119 -4.73 12.74 8.49
CA LEU A 119 -5.40 11.83 9.41
C LEU A 119 -4.99 10.37 9.25
N ARG A 120 -4.65 9.99 8.03
CA ARG A 120 -4.14 8.66 7.73
C ARG A 120 -2.77 8.43 8.34
N VAL A 121 -1.83 9.36 8.16
CA VAL A 121 -0.50 9.28 8.78
C VAL A 121 -0.64 9.17 10.30
N ILE A 122 -1.49 10.02 10.89
CA ILE A 122 -1.78 9.98 12.32
C ILE A 122 -2.35 8.62 12.74
N PHE A 123 -3.30 8.08 11.97
CA PHE A 123 -3.90 6.77 12.26
C PHE A 123 -2.86 5.66 12.25
N ASP A 124 -1.97 5.64 11.25
CA ASP A 124 -0.96 4.61 11.07
C ASP A 124 0.08 4.65 12.20
N GLU A 125 0.60 5.84 12.53
CA GLU A 125 1.58 6.04 13.61
C GLU A 125 1.02 5.67 14.99
N ASN A 126 -0.25 6.02 15.24
CA ASN A 126 -0.87 5.87 16.56
C ASN A 126 -1.74 4.61 16.67
N LYS A 127 -1.85 3.82 15.60
CA LYS A 127 -2.76 2.66 15.48
C LYS A 127 -4.21 3.01 15.81
N GLY A 128 -4.63 4.22 15.41
CA GLY A 128 -5.91 4.83 15.74
C GLY A 128 -5.83 6.36 15.71
N ILE A 129 -6.96 7.06 15.81
CA ILE A 129 -6.96 8.53 15.89
C ILE A 129 -6.91 8.94 17.37
N PRO A 130 -5.86 9.66 17.81
CA PRO A 130 -5.80 10.19 19.16
C PRO A 130 -7.00 11.07 19.48
N GLU A 131 -7.48 11.04 20.73
CA GLU A 131 -8.70 11.76 21.11
C GLU A 131 -8.57 13.28 20.89
N HIS A 132 -7.37 13.86 21.06
CA HIS A 132 -7.13 15.28 20.79
C HIS A 132 -7.35 15.63 19.31
N VAL A 133 -6.86 14.80 18.36
CA VAL A 133 -7.07 14.97 16.92
C VAL A 133 -8.54 14.76 16.55
N LEU A 134 -9.18 13.76 17.15
CA LEU A 134 -10.59 13.47 16.90
C LEU A 134 -11.51 14.61 17.35
N SER A 135 -11.13 15.31 18.43
CA SER A 135 -11.87 16.46 18.96
C SER A 135 -11.62 17.76 18.19
N ASP A 136 -10.62 17.79 17.32
CA ASP A 136 -10.19 18.98 16.59
C ASP A 136 -11.06 19.24 15.35
N ASN A 137 -11.65 20.44 15.31
CA ASN A 137 -12.51 20.90 14.22
C ASN A 137 -11.73 21.24 12.94
N GLU A 138 -10.40 21.37 13.01
CA GLU A 138 -9.54 21.45 11.84
C GLU A 138 -9.58 20.13 11.04
N TYR A 139 -9.64 18.99 11.75
CA TYR A 139 -9.57 17.65 11.18
C TYR A 139 -10.94 17.04 10.94
N PHE A 140 -11.88 17.29 11.84
CA PHE A 140 -13.20 16.68 11.83
C PHE A 140 -14.31 17.72 11.84
N LEU A 141 -15.49 17.28 11.42
CA LEU A 141 -16.76 17.98 11.61
C LEU A 141 -17.73 17.05 12.33
N ASP A 142 -18.80 17.60 12.91
CA ASP A 142 -19.83 16.78 13.55
C ASP A 142 -20.50 15.87 12.53
N PHE A 143 -20.51 14.56 12.81
CA PHE A 143 -21.12 13.59 11.91
C PHE A 143 -22.65 13.54 12.10
N ASN A 144 -23.32 14.60 11.64
CA ASN A 144 -24.77 14.66 11.53
C ASN A 144 -25.22 14.04 10.20
N LEU A 145 -26.22 13.17 10.24
CA LEU A 145 -26.71 12.47 9.05
C LEU A 145 -27.30 13.47 8.05
N SER A 146 -26.81 13.43 6.82
CA SER A 146 -27.29 14.23 5.69
C SER A 146 -28.09 13.32 4.75
N LEU A 147 -29.38 13.17 5.04
CA LEU A 147 -30.28 12.27 4.31
C LEU A 147 -31.28 13.08 3.47
N PRO A 148 -31.50 12.70 2.20
CA PRO A 148 -32.45 13.40 1.35
C PRO A 148 -33.88 13.19 1.86
N THR A 149 -34.73 14.19 1.64
CA THR A 149 -36.17 14.06 1.83
C THR A 149 -36.75 13.34 0.60
N SER A 150 -37.31 12.14 0.78
CA SER A 150 -37.85 11.34 -0.33
C SER A 150 -39.17 11.91 -0.89
N GLN A 151 -39.94 12.65 -0.08
CA GLN A 151 -41.20 13.29 -0.48
C GLN A 151 -41.36 14.67 0.17
N PRO A 152 -41.96 15.68 -0.49
CA PRO A 152 -42.06 17.06 0.01
C PRO A 152 -42.59 17.21 1.45
N ASN A 153 -43.45 16.30 1.91
CA ASN A 153 -44.09 16.34 3.22
C ASN A 153 -43.64 15.21 4.17
N GLN A 154 -42.63 14.42 3.81
CA GLN A 154 -42.12 13.35 4.65
C GLN A 154 -40.63 13.56 4.95
N LYS A 155 -40.36 14.30 6.03
CA LYS A 155 -39.00 14.48 6.53
C LYS A 155 -38.44 13.15 7.00
N ASN A 156 -37.22 12.85 6.61
CA ASN A 156 -36.51 11.67 7.08
C ASN A 156 -36.28 11.75 8.60
N LYS A 157 -36.68 10.70 9.35
CA LYS A 157 -36.59 10.62 10.83
C LYS A 157 -35.18 10.89 11.34
N PHE A 158 -34.16 10.45 10.60
CA PHE A 158 -32.77 10.46 11.05
C PHE A 158 -31.98 11.66 10.52
N ASN A 159 -32.52 12.42 9.56
CA ASN A 159 -31.80 13.56 8.99
C ASN A 159 -31.47 14.61 10.06
N GLY A 160 -30.20 15.00 10.11
CA GLY A 160 -29.63 15.91 11.11
C GLY A 160 -29.24 15.26 12.43
N LYS A 161 -29.60 13.99 12.68
CA LYS A 161 -29.19 13.29 13.90
C LYS A 161 -27.74 12.81 13.78
N ASN A 162 -26.98 12.88 14.87
CA ASN A 162 -25.76 12.10 15.11
C ASN A 162 -26.01 11.03 16.19
N TYR A 163 -25.01 10.18 16.46
CA TYR A 163 -25.11 9.08 17.43
C TYR A 163 -25.58 9.52 18.84
N SER A 164 -25.20 10.70 19.35
CA SER A 164 -25.67 11.20 20.64
C SER A 164 -27.10 11.74 20.62
N THR A 165 -27.61 12.13 19.46
CA THR A 165 -28.97 12.69 19.29
C THR A 165 -29.98 11.67 18.76
N LEU A 166 -29.55 10.43 18.52
CA LEU A 166 -30.47 9.31 18.31
C LEU A 166 -31.33 9.14 19.57
N ASP A 167 -32.59 8.74 19.36
CA ASP A 167 -33.38 8.29 20.51
C ASP A 167 -32.81 6.96 21.03
N GLU A 168 -33.16 6.60 22.25
CA GLU A 168 -32.54 5.45 22.92
C GLU A 168 -32.80 4.14 22.16
N ASP A 169 -34.01 3.96 21.64
CA ASP A 169 -34.40 2.80 20.84
C ASP A 169 -33.63 2.72 19.51
N ASP A 170 -33.49 3.85 18.79
CA ASP A 170 -32.70 3.93 17.55
C ASP A 170 -31.22 3.59 17.81
N ARG A 171 -30.66 4.08 18.92
CA ARG A 171 -29.27 3.82 19.30
C ARG A 171 -29.05 2.34 19.65
N ILE A 172 -29.93 1.75 20.44
CA ILE A 172 -29.89 0.32 20.78
C ILE A 172 -30.05 -0.53 19.50
N SER A 173 -31.00 -0.17 18.63
CA SER A 173 -31.21 -0.84 17.35
C SER A 173 -29.97 -0.78 16.46
N LEU A 174 -29.30 0.38 16.38
CA LEU A 174 -28.04 0.54 15.65
C LEU A 174 -26.96 -0.39 16.21
N GLU A 175 -26.71 -0.33 17.51
CA GLU A 175 -25.62 -1.06 18.18
C GLU A 175 -25.77 -2.58 18.09
N LEU A 176 -27.01 -3.07 18.20
CA LEU A 176 -27.32 -4.50 18.16
C LEU A 176 -27.51 -5.02 16.72
N ARG A 177 -27.63 -4.14 15.72
CA ARG A 177 -27.74 -4.56 14.32
C ARG A 177 -26.49 -5.34 13.93
N THR A 178 -26.69 -6.54 13.40
CA THR A 178 -25.61 -7.36 12.88
C THR A 178 -25.28 -6.98 11.44
N ILE A 179 -23.99 -7.02 11.12
CA ILE A 179 -23.46 -6.85 9.78
C ILE A 179 -22.76 -8.15 9.42
N ARG A 180 -23.02 -8.67 8.22
CA ARG A 180 -22.37 -9.88 7.75
C ARG A 180 -20.88 -9.63 7.53
N ASN A 181 -20.05 -10.46 8.15
CA ASN A 181 -18.62 -10.52 7.90
C ASN A 181 -18.29 -11.89 7.32
N ILE A 182 -17.38 -11.94 6.35
CA ILE A 182 -16.77 -13.18 5.89
C ILE A 182 -15.35 -13.19 6.41
N ILE A 183 -15.07 -14.11 7.33
CA ILE A 183 -13.73 -14.34 7.87
C ILE A 183 -13.03 -15.35 6.96
N ILE A 184 -11.99 -14.88 6.30
CA ILE A 184 -11.12 -15.64 5.42
C ILE A 184 -9.88 -16.03 6.22
N LYS A 185 -9.56 -17.31 6.20
CA LYS A 185 -8.34 -17.86 6.78
C LYS A 185 -7.67 -18.77 5.76
N GLN A 186 -6.36 -18.61 5.62
CA GLN A 186 -5.56 -19.53 4.82
C GLN A 186 -5.19 -20.74 5.67
N ASN A 187 -5.54 -21.93 5.19
CA ASN A 187 -5.19 -23.20 5.83
C ASN A 187 -3.87 -23.73 5.25
N ALA A 188 -3.73 -23.70 3.92
CA ALA A 188 -2.53 -24.10 3.20
C ALA A 188 -2.39 -23.36 1.86
N PRO A 189 -1.16 -23.21 1.32
CA PRO A 189 0.11 -23.44 2.01
C PRO A 189 0.31 -22.48 3.18
N ASN A 190 1.14 -22.81 4.16
CA ASN A 190 1.58 -21.84 5.16
C ASN A 190 2.70 -20.98 4.55
N ASP A 191 2.34 -20.19 3.55
CA ASP A 191 3.24 -19.28 2.85
C ASP A 191 3.10 -17.84 3.37
N ASP A 192 3.77 -16.90 2.72
CA ASP A 192 3.83 -15.46 3.06
C ASP A 192 2.47 -14.73 2.87
N HIS A 193 1.35 -15.38 3.19
CA HIS A 193 -0.03 -14.92 3.05
C HIS A 193 -0.40 -14.50 1.61
N SER A 194 0.14 -15.21 0.62
CA SER A 194 -0.05 -14.87 -0.81
C SER A 194 -1.52 -14.87 -1.23
N VAL A 195 -2.34 -15.73 -0.62
CA VAL A 195 -3.80 -15.77 -0.76
C VAL A 195 -4.43 -14.41 -0.51
N VAL A 196 -3.99 -13.71 0.53
CA VAL A 196 -4.62 -12.46 0.95
C VAL A 196 -4.49 -11.43 -0.15
N PHE A 197 -3.30 -11.35 -0.75
CA PHE A 197 -3.03 -10.47 -1.87
C PHE A 197 -3.94 -10.80 -3.06
N GLU A 198 -4.13 -12.08 -3.36
CA GLU A 198 -4.99 -12.52 -4.47
C GLU A 198 -6.48 -12.32 -4.21
N VAL A 199 -6.96 -12.64 -3.01
CA VAL A 199 -8.33 -12.35 -2.55
C VAL A 199 -8.57 -10.84 -2.61
N PHE A 200 -7.58 -10.04 -2.20
CA PHE A 200 -7.64 -8.59 -2.26
C PHE A 200 -7.79 -8.11 -3.71
N ASN A 201 -6.96 -8.60 -4.64
CA ASN A 201 -7.06 -8.29 -6.06
C ASN A 201 -8.44 -8.67 -6.63
N ARG A 202 -8.91 -9.87 -6.35
CA ARG A 202 -10.17 -10.41 -6.90
C ARG A 202 -11.39 -9.69 -6.32
N LEU A 203 -11.43 -9.38 -5.03
CA LEU A 203 -12.55 -8.66 -4.41
C LEU A 203 -12.59 -7.18 -4.81
N ASN A 204 -11.42 -6.55 -4.98
CA ASN A 204 -11.36 -5.15 -5.39
C ASN A 204 -11.57 -4.94 -6.89
N SER A 205 -11.48 -5.99 -7.72
CA SER A 205 -11.62 -5.95 -9.18
C SER A 205 -12.94 -5.37 -9.70
N GLY A 206 -14.00 -5.35 -8.87
CA GLY A 206 -15.30 -4.75 -9.20
C GLY A 206 -15.41 -3.24 -8.90
N GLY A 207 -14.36 -2.59 -8.39
CA GLY A 207 -14.31 -1.17 -8.04
C GLY A 207 -13.17 -0.43 -8.73
N VAL A 208 -12.73 0.71 -8.18
CA VAL A 208 -11.41 1.24 -8.56
C VAL A 208 -10.39 0.24 -8.00
N ASN A 209 -9.48 -0.25 -8.84
CA ASN A 209 -8.51 -1.28 -8.45
C ASN A 209 -7.32 -0.63 -7.77
N LEU A 210 -6.90 -1.19 -6.63
CA LEU A 210 -5.62 -0.84 -6.01
C LEU A 210 -4.51 -1.49 -6.83
N LYS A 211 -3.41 -0.76 -7.04
CA LYS A 211 -2.21 -1.28 -7.70
C LYS A 211 -1.45 -2.23 -6.77
N PRO A 212 -0.62 -3.16 -7.31
CA PRO A 212 0.11 -4.14 -6.52
C PRO A 212 0.83 -3.55 -5.29
N GLN A 213 1.54 -2.43 -5.47
CA GLN A 213 2.27 -1.79 -4.38
C GLN A 213 1.37 -1.20 -3.27
N GLU A 214 0.19 -0.69 -3.63
CA GLU A 214 -0.79 -0.22 -2.64
C GLU A 214 -1.27 -1.39 -1.76
N ILE A 215 -1.47 -2.56 -2.38
CA ILE A 215 -1.87 -3.79 -1.68
C ILE A 215 -0.73 -4.28 -0.78
N ARG A 216 0.52 -4.31 -1.28
CA ARG A 216 1.69 -4.73 -0.48
C ARG A 216 1.85 -3.86 0.75
N THR A 217 1.77 -2.55 0.57
CA THR A 217 1.81 -1.62 1.70
C THR A 217 0.74 -1.95 2.74
N SER A 218 -0.49 -2.23 2.28
CA SER A 218 -1.61 -2.57 3.15
C SER A 218 -1.35 -3.86 3.95
N LEU A 219 -0.87 -4.92 3.30
CA LEU A 219 -0.70 -6.24 3.93
C LEU A 219 0.62 -6.38 4.72
N PHE A 220 1.66 -5.67 4.29
CA PHE A 220 3.03 -5.85 4.77
C PHE A 220 3.62 -4.58 5.42
N HIS A 221 2.77 -3.64 5.85
CA HIS A 221 3.20 -2.46 6.59
C HIS A 221 4.16 -2.82 7.74
N SER A 222 5.27 -2.08 7.83
CA SER A 222 6.39 -2.30 8.73
C SER A 222 7.34 -1.10 8.76
N ASP A 223 8.24 -1.05 9.75
CA ASP A 223 9.29 -0.03 9.88
C ASP A 223 10.17 0.09 8.60
N PHE A 224 10.29 -1.00 7.84
CA PHE A 224 10.97 -1.00 6.55
C PHE A 224 10.22 -0.19 5.50
N TYR A 225 8.89 -0.33 5.41
CA TYR A 225 8.06 0.50 4.53
C TYR A 225 8.10 1.97 4.93
N ASP A 226 8.14 2.26 6.24
CA ASP A 226 8.30 3.63 6.73
C ASP A 226 9.64 4.24 6.29
N MET A 227 10.70 3.44 6.27
CA MET A 227 11.99 3.83 5.69
C MET A 227 11.88 4.10 4.19
N LEU A 228 11.18 3.26 3.42
CA LEU A 228 10.94 3.52 2.00
C LEU A 228 10.21 4.85 1.77
N TYR A 229 9.25 5.22 2.62
CA TYR A 229 8.59 6.54 2.51
C TYR A 229 9.53 7.70 2.78
N ARG A 230 10.35 7.60 3.84
CA ARG A 230 11.35 8.64 4.13
C ARG A 230 12.35 8.78 2.99
N ALA A 231 12.88 7.66 2.49
CA ALA A 231 13.77 7.61 1.33
C ALA A 231 13.12 8.21 0.08
N ASN A 232 11.83 7.93 -0.15
CA ASN A 232 11.08 8.46 -1.29
C ASN A 232 10.90 9.98 -1.24
N LEU A 233 10.91 10.58 -0.04
CA LEU A 233 10.76 12.02 0.17
C LEU A 233 12.09 12.78 0.10
N LEU A 234 13.24 12.10 0.01
CA LEU A 234 14.53 12.76 -0.08
C LEU A 234 14.63 13.61 -1.35
N LYS A 235 14.95 14.90 -1.20
CA LYS A 235 15.02 15.85 -2.32
C LYS A 235 15.97 15.41 -3.44
N LYS A 236 17.11 14.81 -3.07
CA LYS A 236 18.08 14.26 -4.04
C LYS A 236 17.48 13.12 -4.85
N TRP A 237 16.78 12.19 -4.19
CA TRP A 237 16.07 11.11 -4.87
C TRP A 237 14.95 11.64 -5.78
N ARG A 238 14.17 12.62 -5.31
CA ARG A 238 13.14 13.30 -6.13
C ARG A 238 13.70 13.98 -7.38
N GLY A 239 14.91 14.53 -7.30
CA GLY A 239 15.62 15.08 -8.47
C GLY A 239 16.11 14.03 -9.49
N LEU A 240 16.14 12.75 -9.11
CA LEU A 240 16.54 11.63 -9.99
C LEU A 240 15.32 10.92 -10.60
N THR A 241 14.12 11.18 -10.08
CA THR A 241 12.86 10.61 -10.58
C THR A 241 12.13 11.56 -11.54
N PRO A 242 11.19 11.06 -12.36
CA PRO A 242 10.38 11.88 -13.28
C PRO A 242 9.57 13.02 -12.64
N SER A 243 9.27 12.94 -11.34
CA SER A 243 8.42 13.89 -10.63
C SER A 243 9.01 14.19 -9.25
N GLU A 244 8.97 15.47 -8.86
CA GLU A 244 9.31 15.90 -7.50
C GLU A 244 8.23 15.51 -6.48
N VAL A 245 6.99 15.31 -6.95
CA VAL A 245 5.86 14.88 -6.13
C VAL A 245 5.76 13.35 -6.15
N PRO A 246 5.58 12.68 -4.99
CA PRO A 246 5.38 11.24 -4.92
C PRO A 246 4.21 10.74 -5.77
N ASP A 247 4.37 9.54 -6.33
CA ASP A 247 3.35 8.91 -7.18
C ASP A 247 2.13 8.48 -6.35
N LEU A 248 0.93 8.79 -6.85
CA LEU A 248 -0.33 8.50 -6.15
C LEU A 248 -0.52 7.00 -5.92
N ASN A 249 -0.07 6.17 -6.86
CA ASN A 249 -0.19 4.71 -6.82
C ASN A 249 1.09 4.04 -6.28
N MET A 250 2.03 4.84 -5.76
CA MET A 250 3.25 4.39 -5.10
C MET A 250 4.19 3.60 -6.02
N LYS A 251 4.17 3.87 -7.33
CA LYS A 251 5.14 3.23 -8.25
C LYS A 251 6.58 3.57 -7.89
N ASP A 252 6.82 4.77 -7.38
CA ASP A 252 8.12 5.22 -6.87
C ASP A 252 8.57 4.45 -5.61
N VAL A 253 7.65 4.13 -4.70
CA VAL A 253 7.93 3.26 -3.55
C VAL A 253 8.19 1.82 -4.00
N GLU A 254 7.48 1.32 -5.03
CA GLU A 254 7.77 0.01 -5.63
C GLU A 254 9.18 -0.05 -6.22
N ILE A 255 9.65 1.04 -6.86
CA ILE A 255 11.01 1.13 -7.41
C ILE A 255 12.04 1.01 -6.29
N LEU A 256 11.86 1.72 -5.17
CA LEU A 256 12.74 1.59 -4.01
C LEU A 256 12.71 0.16 -3.45
N LEU A 257 11.52 -0.42 -3.28
CA LEU A 257 11.33 -1.80 -2.82
C LEU A 257 12.08 -2.79 -3.72
N ARG A 258 11.96 -2.66 -5.05
CA ARG A 258 12.67 -3.50 -6.03
C ARG A 258 14.18 -3.41 -5.85
N GLY A 259 14.73 -2.20 -5.72
CA GLY A 259 16.16 -1.99 -5.52
C GLY A 259 16.68 -2.71 -4.27
N PHE A 260 16.04 -2.52 -3.12
CA PHE A 260 16.42 -3.20 -1.88
C PHE A 260 16.21 -4.72 -1.93
N ALA A 261 15.08 -5.17 -2.48
CA ALA A 261 14.80 -6.60 -2.62
C ALA A 261 15.85 -7.30 -3.48
N MET A 262 16.27 -6.68 -4.59
CA MET A 262 17.34 -7.22 -5.45
C MET A 262 18.71 -7.15 -4.80
N LEU A 263 19.00 -6.11 -4.00
CA LEU A 263 20.27 -6.02 -3.28
C LEU A 263 20.41 -7.14 -2.23
N ILE A 264 19.32 -7.46 -1.52
CA ILE A 264 19.33 -8.37 -0.37
C ILE A 264 19.06 -9.82 -0.79
N GLU A 265 18.07 -10.05 -1.65
CA GLU A 265 17.58 -11.38 -2.05
C GLU A 265 17.68 -11.64 -3.56
N GLY A 266 18.33 -10.75 -4.34
CA GLY A 266 18.37 -10.86 -5.80
C GLY A 266 19.07 -12.12 -6.32
N GLU A 267 20.02 -12.70 -5.58
CA GLU A 267 20.64 -13.98 -5.94
C GLU A 267 19.65 -15.15 -5.89
N ASN A 268 18.58 -15.01 -5.10
CA ASN A 268 17.49 -16.00 -4.96
C ASN A 268 16.26 -15.63 -5.81
N TYR A 269 16.36 -14.64 -6.70
CA TYR A 269 15.23 -14.17 -7.49
C TYR A 269 14.63 -15.29 -8.34
N GLN A 270 13.31 -15.45 -8.23
CA GLN A 270 12.52 -16.33 -9.08
C GLN A 270 11.30 -15.54 -9.58
N PRO A 271 10.97 -15.62 -10.88
CA PRO A 271 9.77 -15.00 -11.40
C PRO A 271 8.50 -15.55 -10.71
N SER A 272 7.44 -14.75 -10.60
CA SER A 272 7.34 -13.37 -11.08
C SER A 272 7.79 -12.31 -10.07
N MET A 273 8.08 -11.11 -10.57
CA MET A 273 8.46 -9.95 -9.75
C MET A 273 7.43 -9.68 -8.66
N THR A 274 6.14 -9.79 -8.98
CA THR A 274 5.07 -9.58 -8.00
C THR A 274 5.17 -10.55 -6.83
N ARG A 275 5.39 -11.84 -7.08
CA ARG A 275 5.57 -12.85 -6.02
C ARG A 275 6.85 -12.61 -5.21
N PHE A 276 7.95 -12.27 -5.89
CA PHE A 276 9.23 -11.95 -5.26
C PHE A 276 9.11 -10.78 -4.28
N LEU A 277 8.49 -9.68 -4.70
CA LEU A 277 8.30 -8.49 -3.85
C LEU A 277 7.32 -8.73 -2.71
N ASN A 278 6.28 -9.56 -2.91
CA ASN A 278 5.36 -9.94 -1.83
C ASN A 278 6.10 -10.72 -0.73
N LYS A 279 6.88 -11.74 -1.12
CA LYS A 279 7.71 -12.52 -0.18
C LYS A 279 8.72 -11.64 0.56
N PHE A 280 9.45 -10.80 -0.17
CA PHE A 280 10.41 -9.88 0.45
C PHE A 280 9.72 -8.91 1.42
N SER A 281 8.57 -8.35 1.05
CA SER A 281 7.79 -7.45 1.92
C SER A 281 7.34 -8.14 3.21
N PHE A 282 6.92 -9.40 3.14
CA PHE A 282 6.55 -10.18 4.32
C PHE A 282 7.76 -10.40 5.26
N ILE A 283 8.90 -10.80 4.71
CA ILE A 283 10.14 -10.99 5.47
C ILE A 283 10.59 -9.68 6.14
N ALA A 284 10.51 -8.56 5.42
CA ALA A 284 10.92 -7.24 5.89
C ALA A 284 10.15 -6.76 7.13
N LYS A 285 8.95 -7.31 7.42
CA LYS A 285 8.20 -7.03 8.66
C LYS A 285 8.97 -7.36 9.93
N SER A 286 9.91 -8.30 9.83
CA SER A 286 10.70 -8.78 10.97
C SER A 286 12.12 -8.21 10.99
N TYR A 287 12.43 -7.21 10.15
CA TYR A 287 13.77 -6.62 10.12
C TYR A 287 14.07 -5.86 11.41
N PRO A 288 15.24 -6.11 12.05
CA PRO A 288 15.70 -5.31 13.17
C PRO A 288 15.87 -3.85 12.78
N LYS A 289 15.60 -2.95 13.73
CA LYS A 289 15.71 -1.51 13.51
C LYS A 289 17.10 -1.09 13.04
N GLU A 290 18.15 -1.72 13.57
CA GLU A 290 19.54 -1.45 13.21
C GLU A 290 19.82 -1.76 11.74
N ASN A 291 19.21 -2.81 11.20
CA ASN A 291 19.33 -3.16 9.79
C ASN A 291 18.62 -2.13 8.91
N ILE A 292 17.44 -1.65 9.34
CA ILE A 292 16.67 -0.64 8.61
C ILE A 292 17.43 0.69 8.59
N GLU A 293 17.98 1.11 9.74
CA GLU A 293 18.81 2.32 9.86
C GLU A 293 20.08 2.23 8.99
N TYR A 294 20.69 1.04 8.88
CA TYR A 294 21.81 0.79 7.97
C TYR A 294 21.40 0.93 6.50
N LEU A 295 20.29 0.33 6.10
CA LEU A 295 19.79 0.39 4.72
C LEU A 295 19.41 1.82 4.30
N GLU A 296 18.84 2.60 5.22
CA GLU A 296 18.53 4.02 5.01
C GLU A 296 19.82 4.81 4.72
N LYS A 297 20.86 4.65 5.57
CA LYS A 297 22.18 5.30 5.36
C LYS A 297 22.90 4.85 4.09
N LEU A 298 22.78 3.56 3.75
CA LEU A 298 23.35 3.02 2.52
C LEU A 298 22.70 3.67 1.30
N PHE A 299 21.37 3.84 1.33
CA PHE A 299 20.65 4.54 0.27
C PHE A 299 20.98 6.03 0.21
N GLU A 300 21.15 6.70 1.35
CA GLU A 300 21.65 8.09 1.40
C GLU A 300 23.03 8.23 0.74
N ALA A 301 23.96 7.34 1.04
CA ALA A 301 25.28 7.32 0.39
C ALA A 301 25.15 7.10 -1.13
N PHE A 302 24.23 6.23 -1.55
CA PHE A 302 23.95 5.99 -2.97
C PHE A 302 23.40 7.21 -3.70
N ILE A 303 22.38 7.87 -3.16
CA ILE A 303 21.77 9.05 -3.81
C ILE A 303 22.72 10.24 -3.85
N ASP A 304 23.66 10.33 -2.91
CA ASP A 304 24.69 11.37 -2.92
C ASP A 304 25.58 11.23 -4.15
N LYS A 305 26.12 10.04 -4.40
CA LYS A 305 26.92 9.76 -5.60
C LYS A 305 26.10 9.80 -6.89
N ALA A 306 24.88 9.24 -6.87
CA ALA A 306 24.01 9.25 -8.04
C ALA A 306 23.59 10.68 -8.44
N GLY A 307 23.42 11.56 -7.46
CA GLY A 307 23.12 12.98 -7.68
C GLY A 307 24.25 13.73 -8.40
N GLU A 308 25.51 13.37 -8.13
CA GLU A 308 26.69 13.93 -8.80
C GLU A 308 26.79 13.48 -10.27
N ALA A 309 26.37 12.24 -10.58
CA ALA A 309 26.32 11.70 -11.94
C ALA A 309 25.23 12.34 -12.83
N GLY A 310 24.23 13.00 -12.22
CA GLY A 310 23.27 13.87 -12.89
C GLY A 310 21.84 13.32 -12.97
N ALA A 311 20.87 14.24 -13.11
CA ALA A 311 19.43 13.96 -13.06
C ALA A 311 18.91 12.90 -14.06
N LYS A 312 19.63 12.69 -15.17
CA LYS A 312 19.26 11.74 -16.23
C LYS A 312 19.91 10.37 -16.09
N LEU A 313 20.57 10.09 -14.98
CA LEU A 313 21.30 8.84 -14.75
C LEU A 313 20.46 7.59 -15.07
N PHE A 314 19.24 7.55 -14.53
CA PHE A 314 18.32 6.41 -14.69
C PHE A 314 17.36 6.55 -15.89
N HIS A 315 17.55 7.55 -16.74
CA HIS A 315 16.67 7.80 -17.87
C HIS A 315 17.19 7.13 -19.14
N SER A 316 16.26 6.60 -19.95
CA SER A 316 16.54 6.10 -21.29
C SER A 316 16.92 7.23 -22.25
N LYS A 317 17.41 6.88 -23.45
CA LYS A 317 17.62 7.84 -24.55
C LYS A 317 16.33 8.58 -24.96
N THR A 318 15.16 7.98 -24.69
CA THR A 318 13.83 8.60 -24.92
C THR A 318 13.39 9.54 -23.79
N GLY A 319 14.21 9.70 -22.75
CA GLY A 319 13.96 10.63 -21.64
C GLY A 319 12.98 10.11 -20.58
N ARG A 320 12.60 8.82 -20.61
CA ARG A 320 11.75 8.20 -19.59
C ARG A 320 12.60 7.48 -18.55
N PHE A 321 12.14 7.42 -17.31
CA PHE A 321 12.85 6.70 -16.25
C PHE A 321 12.77 5.20 -16.48
N ASN A 322 13.93 4.53 -16.45
CA ASN A 322 14.05 3.09 -16.64
C ASN A 322 14.34 2.40 -15.31
N ILE A 323 13.36 1.64 -14.83
CA ILE A 323 13.42 0.98 -13.52
C ILE A 323 14.55 -0.06 -13.46
N SER A 324 14.77 -0.79 -14.56
CA SER A 324 15.82 -1.80 -14.66
C SER A 324 17.22 -1.20 -14.63
N VAL A 325 17.40 0.01 -15.17
CA VAL A 325 18.67 0.77 -15.09
C VAL A 325 18.94 1.16 -13.65
N TYR A 326 17.96 1.77 -12.97
CA TYR A 326 18.07 2.11 -11.54
C TYR A 326 18.41 0.88 -10.69
N GLU A 327 17.64 -0.20 -10.84
CA GLU A 327 17.81 -1.46 -10.09
C GLU A 327 19.23 -2.00 -10.26
N SER A 328 19.72 -2.05 -11.49
CA SER A 328 21.05 -2.60 -11.80
C SER A 328 22.18 -1.74 -11.25
N ILE A 329 22.09 -0.41 -11.41
CA ILE A 329 23.10 0.54 -10.88
C ILE A 329 23.11 0.51 -9.36
N PHE A 330 21.93 0.53 -8.71
CA PHE A 330 21.83 0.49 -7.26
C PHE A 330 22.45 -0.78 -6.67
N VAL A 331 22.08 -1.95 -7.22
CA VAL A 331 22.62 -3.23 -6.77
C VAL A 331 24.13 -3.30 -7.01
N ALA A 332 24.61 -2.91 -8.19
CA ALA A 332 26.04 -2.92 -8.51
C ALA A 332 26.84 -2.02 -7.57
N ALA A 333 26.38 -0.79 -7.34
CA ALA A 333 27.07 0.17 -6.49
C ALA A 333 27.11 -0.24 -5.02
N CYS A 334 26.01 -0.82 -4.52
CA CYS A 334 25.84 -1.09 -3.09
C CYS A 334 26.24 -2.52 -2.66
N SER A 335 26.40 -3.47 -3.60
CA SER A 335 26.64 -4.90 -3.27
C SER A 335 27.85 -5.13 -2.36
N ALA A 336 28.97 -4.44 -2.60
CA ALA A 336 30.17 -4.60 -1.78
C ALA A 336 29.97 -4.01 -0.37
N ALA A 337 29.43 -2.81 -0.29
CA ALA A 337 29.13 -2.12 0.97
C ALA A 337 28.15 -2.94 1.83
N PHE A 338 27.08 -3.46 1.22
CA PHE A 338 26.09 -4.31 1.87
C PHE A 338 26.70 -5.57 2.47
N ARG A 339 27.52 -6.31 1.71
CA ARG A 339 28.21 -7.52 2.19
C ARG A 339 29.19 -7.22 3.33
N ASN A 340 29.87 -6.08 3.27
CA ASN A 340 30.85 -5.67 4.27
C ASN A 340 30.25 -4.91 5.45
N LYS A 341 28.93 -4.63 5.43
CA LYS A 341 28.21 -3.80 6.42
C LYS A 341 28.86 -2.43 6.65
N ASN A 342 29.32 -1.80 5.57
CA ASN A 342 29.84 -0.44 5.59
C ASN A 342 29.06 0.44 4.59
N LEU A 343 29.48 1.69 4.44
CA LEU A 343 28.86 2.67 3.54
C LEU A 343 29.76 2.99 2.33
N GLU A 344 30.82 2.21 2.11
CA GLU A 344 31.79 2.40 1.03
C GLU A 344 31.25 1.79 -0.27
N ILE A 345 30.35 2.53 -0.92
CA ILE A 345 29.78 2.12 -2.20
C ILE A 345 30.75 2.41 -3.36
N LEU A 346 30.57 1.69 -4.46
CA LEU A 346 31.29 1.96 -5.71
C LEU A 346 30.98 3.38 -6.21
N ASP A 347 31.91 3.98 -6.94
CA ASP A 347 31.66 5.27 -7.56
C ASP A 347 30.67 5.16 -8.73
N ILE A 348 29.83 6.17 -8.91
CA ILE A 348 28.81 6.19 -9.97
C ILE A 348 29.26 7.21 -11.01
N ASP A 349 30.13 6.76 -11.91
CA ASP A 349 30.60 7.60 -13.01
C ASP A 349 29.52 7.70 -14.11
N ALA A 350 29.27 8.93 -14.58
CA ALA A 350 28.29 9.20 -15.63
C ALA A 350 28.68 8.51 -16.96
N GLY A 351 29.97 8.43 -17.27
CA GLY A 351 30.50 7.76 -18.46
C GLY A 351 30.28 6.24 -18.41
N LYS A 352 30.63 5.58 -17.30
CA LYS A 352 30.35 4.15 -17.08
C LYS A 352 28.86 3.85 -17.12
N SER A 353 28.03 4.74 -16.57
CA SER A 353 26.58 4.60 -16.59
C SER A 353 26.00 4.76 -18.00
N GLU A 354 26.57 5.63 -18.84
CA GLU A 354 26.20 5.73 -20.25
C GLU A 354 26.66 4.49 -21.03
N ALA A 355 27.87 3.99 -20.79
CA ALA A 355 28.37 2.76 -21.40
C ALA A 355 27.45 1.55 -21.10
N LEU A 356 26.96 1.43 -19.86
CA LEU A 356 25.97 0.40 -19.50
C LEU A 356 24.67 0.54 -20.31
N LYS A 357 24.18 1.76 -20.54
CA LYS A 357 22.98 2.04 -21.34
C LYS A 357 23.18 1.85 -22.84
N GLU A 358 24.41 1.71 -23.30
CA GLU A 358 24.77 1.42 -24.69
C GLU A 358 25.14 -0.05 -24.92
N ASP A 359 25.34 -0.83 -23.86
CA ASP A 359 25.60 -2.27 -23.96
C ASP A 359 24.39 -3.02 -24.54
N GLN A 360 24.60 -3.71 -25.67
CA GLN A 360 23.53 -4.34 -26.42
C GLN A 360 22.87 -5.50 -25.64
N GLU A 361 23.64 -6.24 -24.85
CA GLU A 361 23.11 -7.34 -24.03
C GLU A 361 22.24 -6.79 -22.91
N PHE A 362 22.67 -5.70 -22.26
CA PHE A 362 21.88 -4.98 -21.27
C PHE A 362 20.59 -4.43 -21.86
N ILE A 363 20.67 -3.74 -23.00
CA ILE A 363 19.48 -3.20 -23.70
C ILE A 363 18.48 -4.33 -23.99
N ASN A 364 18.94 -5.43 -24.58
CA ASN A 364 18.07 -6.57 -24.90
C ASN A 364 17.37 -7.12 -23.65
N ALA A 365 18.11 -7.25 -22.54
CA ALA A 365 17.57 -7.71 -21.26
C ALA A 365 16.61 -6.72 -20.56
N THR A 366 16.53 -5.47 -21.05
CA THR A 366 15.56 -4.46 -20.59
C THR A 366 14.34 -4.32 -21.50
N GLN A 367 14.27 -5.05 -22.62
CA GLN A 367 13.20 -4.90 -23.61
C GLN A 367 12.28 -6.13 -23.73
N SER A 368 12.79 -7.33 -23.55
CA SER A 368 12.01 -8.57 -23.64
C SER A 368 12.19 -9.43 -22.40
N GLU A 369 11.12 -10.15 -22.00
CA GLU A 369 11.12 -11.07 -20.84
C GLU A 369 11.83 -10.47 -19.62
N THR A 370 11.48 -9.22 -19.31
CA THR A 370 12.32 -8.36 -18.46
C THR A 370 12.29 -8.78 -17.00
N ALA A 371 11.28 -9.54 -16.62
CA ALA A 371 11.14 -10.18 -15.32
C ALA A 371 11.71 -11.62 -15.28
N SER A 372 12.24 -12.18 -16.38
CA SER A 372 12.85 -13.52 -16.35
C SER A 372 14.10 -13.53 -15.46
N ALA A 373 14.34 -14.65 -14.74
CA ALA A 373 15.52 -14.79 -13.89
C ALA A 373 16.82 -14.55 -14.67
N LYS A 374 16.87 -15.06 -15.91
CA LYS A 374 18.00 -14.88 -16.82
C LYS A 374 18.28 -13.39 -17.08
N ASN A 375 17.27 -12.61 -17.48
CA ASN A 375 17.48 -11.21 -17.86
C ASN A 375 17.75 -10.33 -16.64
N VAL A 376 17.09 -10.57 -15.50
CA VAL A 376 17.38 -9.86 -14.25
C VAL A 376 18.85 -10.04 -13.85
N MET A 377 19.33 -11.29 -13.82
CA MET A 377 20.72 -11.57 -13.46
C MET A 377 21.72 -11.04 -14.49
N LEU A 378 21.40 -11.11 -15.79
CA LEU A 378 22.24 -10.54 -16.84
C LEU A 378 22.44 -9.03 -16.64
N ARG A 379 21.36 -8.27 -16.38
CA ARG A 379 21.44 -6.83 -16.14
C ARG A 379 22.29 -6.47 -14.93
N ILE A 380 22.09 -7.18 -13.81
CA ILE A 380 22.85 -6.96 -12.58
C ILE A 380 24.34 -7.27 -12.80
N ASN A 381 24.65 -8.38 -13.49
CA ASN A 381 26.04 -8.76 -13.76
C ASN A 381 26.74 -7.77 -14.70
N LYS A 382 26.06 -7.30 -15.75
CA LYS A 382 26.58 -6.26 -16.65
C LYS A 382 26.85 -4.95 -15.93
N ALA A 383 25.94 -4.53 -15.05
CA ALA A 383 26.16 -3.34 -14.23
C ALA A 383 27.38 -3.51 -13.31
N LYS A 384 27.53 -4.68 -12.65
CA LYS A 384 28.71 -4.97 -11.82
C LYS A 384 30.01 -5.01 -12.62
N GLU A 385 29.99 -5.49 -13.86
CA GLU A 385 31.16 -5.54 -14.75
C GLU A 385 31.59 -4.14 -15.19
N ILE A 386 30.64 -3.32 -15.64
CA ILE A 386 30.93 -2.00 -16.24
C ILE A 386 31.21 -0.93 -15.19
N LEU A 387 30.56 -0.99 -14.02
CA LEU A 387 30.73 0.02 -12.97
C LEU A 387 31.99 -0.21 -12.13
N ASN A 388 32.46 -1.46 -11.97
CA ASN A 388 33.77 -1.75 -11.36
C ASN A 388 34.89 -1.14 -12.20
#